data_AF-A0A7M2X770-F1
#
_entry.id   AF-A0A7M2X770-F1
#
_cell.length_a   1.000
_cell.length_b   1.000
_cell.length_c   1.000
_cell.angle_alpha   90.00
_cell.angle_beta   90.00
_cell.angle_gamma   90.00
#
_symmetry.space_group_name_H-M   'P 1'
#
loop_
_entity.id
_entity.type
_entity.pdbx_description
1 polymer ?
#
loop_
_entity_poly.entity_id
_entity_poly.type
_entity_poly.pdbx_seq_one_letter_code
_entity_poly.pdbx_strand_id
1 'polypeptide(L)'
;MKTYLISASAFLLASAGAAFAQEQAPTATTEAAAAAPSAEAPAAPAGPETMTYAPKDAAADGCELHIWPAERMTSMTTGLLGGGLLDAALHSNRDATNRTLLASALDSPSQLDALLSLDLRTMIKMTPGTTIVTHAKPLERKTMNSVKTRRSDSQATCYSELIVADVFYQKAAIYGRSLRTLFMVREFGKDQKIDFEYKAWGGNGLKLFPPKEGDDALAALDELVGVFKKNFEEYANNEAKAPRKPVKS
;
A
#
# COMPACT_ATOMS: atom_id res chain seq x y z
N MET A 1 -42.07 34.74 18.08
CA MET A 1 -43.37 34.07 18.25
C MET A 1 -43.14 32.58 17.98
N LYS A 2 -43.31 31.73 19.00
CA LYS A 2 -43.09 30.28 18.98
C LYS A 2 -44.35 29.59 18.42
N THR A 3 -44.18 28.58 17.57
CA THR A 3 -45.24 27.57 17.34
C THR A 3 -44.60 26.21 17.14
N TYR A 4 -44.79 25.34 18.14
CA TYR A 4 -44.56 23.89 18.08
C TYR A 4 -45.86 23.22 17.64
N LEU A 5 -45.78 22.17 16.83
CA LEU A 5 -46.88 21.23 16.57
C LEU A 5 -46.39 19.81 16.85
N ILE A 6 -46.89 19.27 17.96
CA ILE A 6 -46.79 17.87 18.39
C ILE A 6 -48.04 17.17 17.87
N SER A 7 -47.92 16.01 17.24
CA SER A 7 -49.06 15.13 16.96
C SER A 7 -48.83 13.77 17.62
N ALA A 8 -49.76 13.40 18.49
CA ALA A 8 -49.84 12.15 19.22
C ALA A 8 -51.02 11.33 18.65
N SER A 9 -50.85 10.01 18.51
CA SER A 9 -51.93 9.04 18.30
C SER A 9 -51.38 7.69 18.78
N ALA A 10 -51.78 7.20 19.96
CA ALA A 10 -53.05 6.59 20.35
C ALA A 10 -52.91 5.05 20.35
N PHE A 11 -52.89 4.52 21.57
CA PHE A 11 -52.93 3.11 21.97
C PHE A 11 -54.26 2.45 21.59
N LEU A 12 -54.23 1.16 21.25
CA LEU A 12 -55.38 0.26 21.33
C LEU A 12 -54.92 -1.11 21.84
N LEU A 13 -55.38 -1.45 23.04
CA LEU A 13 -55.35 -2.79 23.63
C LEU A 13 -56.61 -3.57 23.19
N ALA A 14 -56.48 -4.88 22.99
CA ALA A 14 -57.52 -5.86 23.29
C ALA A 14 -56.93 -7.26 23.54
N SER A 15 -57.52 -7.93 24.52
CA SER A 15 -57.08 -9.08 25.32
C SER A 15 -57.62 -10.46 24.88
N ALA A 16 -56.85 -11.51 25.22
CA ALA A 16 -57.22 -12.79 25.87
C ALA A 16 -58.33 -13.68 25.26
N GLY A 17 -58.36 -15.01 25.36
CA GLY A 17 -57.52 -16.11 25.88
C GLY A 17 -58.11 -17.41 25.29
N ALA A 18 -57.47 -18.58 25.37
CA ALA A 18 -57.80 -19.61 26.37
C ALA A 18 -56.92 -20.86 26.15
N ALA A 19 -56.69 -21.58 27.26
CA ALA A 19 -55.81 -22.72 27.43
C ALA A 19 -56.54 -24.08 27.43
N PHE A 20 -55.76 -25.14 27.73
CA PHE A 20 -56.04 -26.59 27.93
C PHE A 20 -55.88 -27.43 26.64
N ALA A 21 -55.14 -28.54 26.61
CA ALA A 21 -54.83 -29.52 27.65
C ALA A 21 -53.48 -30.24 27.43
N GLN A 22 -53.05 -30.92 28.50
CA GLN A 22 -51.77 -31.59 28.76
C GLN A 22 -52.01 -33.11 28.79
N GLU A 23 -51.17 -33.93 28.17
CA GLU A 23 -51.03 -35.36 28.52
C GLU A 23 -49.68 -35.95 28.00
N GLN A 24 -48.74 -36.11 28.93
CA GLN A 24 -47.77 -37.21 29.14
C GLN A 24 -46.62 -37.53 28.15
N ALA A 25 -45.39 -37.48 28.73
CA ALA A 25 -44.12 -38.10 28.32
C ALA A 25 -44.09 -39.60 28.78
N PRO A 26 -43.03 -40.43 28.59
CA PRO A 26 -41.63 -40.18 28.18
C PRO A 26 -41.13 -41.14 27.05
N THR A 27 -39.98 -40.93 26.38
CA THR A 27 -38.63 -41.34 26.81
C THR A 27 -37.61 -41.03 25.71
N ALA A 28 -36.34 -40.92 26.14
CA ALA A 28 -35.09 -41.14 25.39
C ALA A 28 -34.47 -39.95 24.64
N THR A 29 -33.55 -39.29 25.36
CA THR A 29 -32.15 -39.10 24.97
C THR A 29 -31.86 -38.74 23.51
N THR A 30 -31.44 -37.50 23.25
CA THR A 30 -30.13 -37.19 22.65
C THR A 30 -29.85 -35.69 22.80
N GLU A 31 -28.84 -35.41 23.60
CA GLU A 31 -28.13 -34.15 23.74
C GLU A 31 -27.44 -33.82 22.41
N ALA A 32 -27.93 -32.81 21.68
CA ALA A 32 -27.32 -32.33 20.44
C ALA A 32 -26.61 -30.99 20.69
N ALA A 33 -25.33 -31.14 21.04
CA ALA A 33 -24.18 -30.27 20.84
C ALA A 33 -24.44 -28.78 20.55
N ALA A 34 -24.07 -27.96 21.53
CA ALA A 34 -23.70 -26.57 21.35
C ALA A 34 -22.67 -26.41 20.21
N ALA A 35 -22.94 -25.46 19.31
CA ALA A 35 -22.01 -25.04 18.28
C ALA A 35 -20.72 -24.51 18.93
N ALA A 36 -19.61 -25.21 18.69
CA ALA A 36 -18.28 -24.76 19.04
C ALA A 36 -17.94 -23.46 18.29
N PRO A 37 -17.22 -22.51 18.91
CA PRO A 37 -16.67 -21.38 18.18
C PRO A 37 -15.66 -21.88 17.14
N SER A 38 -15.81 -21.39 15.90
CA SER A 38 -14.84 -21.60 14.84
C SER A 38 -13.44 -21.19 15.33
N ALA A 39 -12.53 -22.17 15.31
CA ALA A 39 -11.12 -21.91 15.51
C ALA A 39 -10.65 -20.89 14.47
N GLU A 40 -10.26 -19.72 14.95
CA GLU A 40 -9.58 -18.69 14.19
C GLU A 40 -8.30 -19.31 13.63
N ALA A 41 -8.21 -19.39 12.30
CA ALA A 41 -7.00 -19.87 11.63
C ALA A 41 -5.81 -19.01 12.10
N PRO A 42 -4.67 -19.60 12.50
CA PRO A 42 -3.53 -18.82 12.94
C PRO A 42 -3.08 -17.92 11.80
N ALA A 43 -3.08 -16.61 12.06
CA ALA A 43 -2.46 -15.63 11.18
C ALA A 43 -1.02 -16.08 10.91
N ALA A 44 -0.65 -16.14 9.62
CA ALA A 44 0.74 -16.39 9.23
C ALA A 44 1.66 -15.42 9.99
N PRO A 45 2.81 -15.88 10.50
CA PRO A 45 3.70 -15.03 11.28
C PRO A 45 4.10 -13.82 10.43
N ALA A 46 3.79 -12.62 10.92
CA ALA A 46 4.32 -11.39 10.36
C ALA A 46 5.85 -11.49 10.41
N GLY A 47 6.50 -11.38 9.24
CA GLY A 47 7.97 -11.36 9.17
C GLY A 47 8.56 -10.23 10.02
N PRO A 48 9.88 -10.26 10.28
CA PRO A 48 10.52 -9.22 11.07
C PRO A 48 10.28 -7.84 10.45
N GLU A 49 9.90 -6.87 11.29
CA GLU A 49 9.53 -5.51 10.85
C GLU A 49 10.67 -4.78 10.15
N THR A 50 11.92 -5.17 10.45
CA THR A 50 13.13 -4.63 9.83
C THR A 50 14.08 -5.77 9.47
N MET A 51 14.66 -5.73 8.28
CA MET A 51 15.68 -6.69 7.83
C MET A 51 16.93 -5.96 7.31
N THR A 52 18.10 -6.54 7.58
CA THR A 52 19.39 -5.97 7.16
C THR A 52 20.07 -6.87 6.13
N TYR A 53 20.52 -6.27 5.04
CA TYR A 53 21.18 -6.92 3.91
C TYR A 53 22.58 -6.32 3.75
N ALA A 54 23.57 -7.08 4.21
CA ALA A 54 24.98 -6.72 4.04
C ALA A 54 25.35 -6.61 2.54
N PRO A 55 26.32 -5.75 2.18
CA PRO A 55 26.89 -5.77 0.84
C PRO A 55 27.49 -7.15 0.52
N LYS A 56 27.22 -7.65 -0.69
CA LYS A 56 27.66 -8.98 -1.13
C LYS A 56 29.12 -8.99 -1.59
N ASP A 57 29.53 -7.94 -2.30
CA ASP A 57 30.79 -7.90 -3.05
C ASP A 57 31.77 -6.82 -2.53
N ALA A 58 31.50 -6.25 -1.35
CA ALA A 58 32.33 -5.24 -0.71
C ALA A 58 32.22 -5.34 0.82
N ALA A 59 33.22 -4.81 1.54
CA ALA A 59 33.12 -4.66 2.99
C ALA A 59 32.12 -3.55 3.34
N ALA A 60 31.40 -3.72 4.45
CA ALA A 60 30.52 -2.67 4.97
C ALA A 60 31.33 -1.42 5.33
N ASP A 61 30.93 -0.27 4.82
CA ASP A 61 31.63 1.01 4.99
C ASP A 61 31.00 1.93 6.05
N GLY A 62 29.97 1.43 6.73
CA GLY A 62 29.22 2.18 7.74
C GLY A 62 28.20 3.17 7.16
N CYS A 63 27.93 3.13 5.85
CA CYS A 63 26.78 3.80 5.25
C CYS A 63 25.56 2.85 5.23
N GLU A 64 24.36 3.40 5.42
CA GLU A 64 23.10 2.66 5.37
C GLU A 64 22.08 3.29 4.40
N LEU A 65 21.38 2.43 3.66
CA LEU A 65 20.18 2.77 2.89
C LEU A 65 18.96 2.11 3.54
N HIS A 66 18.06 2.93 4.08
CA HIS A 66 16.79 2.43 4.60
C HIS A 66 15.68 2.49 3.55
N ILE A 67 14.88 1.44 3.43
CA ILE A 67 13.82 1.31 2.42
C ILE A 67 12.46 1.14 3.09
N TRP A 68 11.49 1.96 2.69
CA TRP A 68 10.09 1.83 3.11
C TRP A 68 9.16 1.63 1.90
N PRO A 69 8.29 0.61 1.92
CA PRO A 69 7.30 0.37 0.88
C PRO A 69 6.13 1.35 0.99
N ALA A 70 5.34 1.43 -0.08
CA ALA A 70 4.14 2.24 -0.11
C ALA A 70 3.00 1.55 0.61
N GLU A 71 2.27 2.31 1.42
CA GLU A 71 0.97 1.91 1.96
C GLU A 71 -0.13 2.08 0.91
N ARG A 72 0.01 3.15 0.12
CA ARG A 72 -1.07 3.68 -0.70
C ARG A 72 -1.04 3.06 -2.10
N MET A 73 -2.11 2.36 -2.40
CA MET A 73 -2.49 1.95 -3.74
C MET A 73 -3.60 2.88 -4.23
N THR A 74 -3.34 3.57 -5.33
CA THR A 74 -4.31 4.46 -5.98
C THR A 74 -4.69 3.88 -7.34
N SER A 75 -5.97 3.95 -7.69
CA SER A 75 -6.47 3.59 -9.01
C SER A 75 -7.38 4.71 -9.52
N MET A 76 -7.21 5.10 -10.77
CA MET A 76 -8.05 6.09 -11.41
C MET A 76 -8.28 5.73 -12.88
N THR A 77 -9.54 5.59 -13.25
CA THR A 77 -9.97 5.54 -14.64
C THR A 77 -10.56 6.89 -15.03
N THR A 78 -10.10 7.44 -16.16
CA THR A 78 -10.63 8.70 -16.70
C THR A 78 -11.29 8.50 -18.07
N GLY A 79 -12.48 9.07 -18.26
CA GLY A 79 -13.19 9.15 -19.54
C GLY A 79 -12.61 10.16 -20.53
N LEU A 80 -13.29 10.31 -21.68
CA LEU A 80 -12.82 11.12 -22.83
C LEU A 80 -12.70 12.61 -22.51
N LEU A 81 -13.48 13.11 -21.56
CA LEU A 81 -13.51 14.54 -21.16
C LEU A 81 -12.62 14.84 -19.94
N GLY A 82 -11.82 13.87 -19.48
CA GLY A 82 -10.98 14.00 -18.28
C GLY A 82 -11.71 13.62 -16.98
N GLY A 83 -10.93 13.25 -15.95
CA GLY A 83 -11.39 12.63 -14.70
C GLY A 83 -12.11 13.55 -13.72
N GLY A 84 -13.32 14.00 -14.05
CA GLY A 84 -14.19 14.79 -13.16
C GLY A 84 -14.95 13.95 -12.12
N LEU A 85 -15.70 14.61 -11.22
CA LEU A 85 -16.42 13.94 -10.12
C LEU A 85 -17.44 12.88 -10.59
N LEU A 86 -18.18 13.16 -11.67
CA LEU A 86 -19.13 12.20 -12.25
C LEU A 86 -18.40 10.99 -12.83
N ASP A 87 -17.27 11.22 -13.49
CA ASP A 87 -16.44 10.15 -14.09
C ASP A 87 -15.83 9.25 -13.00
N ALA A 88 -15.35 9.86 -11.91
CA ALA A 88 -14.90 9.14 -10.72
C ALA A 88 -16.02 8.30 -10.09
N ALA A 89 -17.26 8.82 -10.03
CA ALA A 89 -18.40 8.06 -9.52
C ALA A 89 -18.73 6.85 -10.41
N LEU A 90 -18.71 7.03 -11.74
CA LEU A 90 -18.96 5.99 -12.74
C LEU A 90 -17.91 4.87 -12.73
N HIS A 91 -16.70 5.16 -12.27
CA HIS A 91 -15.59 4.21 -12.24
C HIS A 91 -15.22 3.72 -10.84
N SER A 92 -15.87 4.22 -9.79
CA SER A 92 -15.59 3.92 -8.39
C SER A 92 -15.44 2.43 -8.06
N ASN A 93 -16.38 1.59 -8.49
CA ASN A 93 -16.32 0.15 -8.26
C ASN A 93 -15.12 -0.51 -8.97
N ARG A 94 -14.84 -0.10 -10.21
CA ARG A 94 -13.72 -0.62 -11.00
C ARG A 94 -12.38 -0.21 -10.39
N ASP A 95 -12.26 1.05 -10.01
CA ASP A 95 -11.05 1.57 -9.39
C ASP A 95 -10.84 0.97 -8.00
N ALA A 96 -11.91 0.68 -7.26
CA ALA A 96 -11.84 -0.08 -6.01
C ALA A 96 -11.30 -1.51 -6.24
N THR A 97 -11.84 -2.26 -7.21
CA THR A 97 -11.34 -3.60 -7.57
C THR A 97 -9.87 -3.56 -8.00
N ASN A 98 -9.52 -2.64 -8.90
CA ASN A 98 -8.14 -2.48 -9.36
C ASN A 98 -7.20 -2.16 -8.20
N ARG A 99 -7.62 -1.33 -7.24
CA ARG A 99 -6.84 -1.02 -6.05
C ARG A 99 -6.60 -2.24 -5.16
N THR A 100 -7.60 -3.11 -5.00
CA THR A 100 -7.43 -4.38 -4.28
C THR A 100 -6.42 -5.28 -4.98
N LEU A 101 -6.49 -5.39 -6.32
CA LEU A 101 -5.53 -6.19 -7.10
C LEU A 101 -4.10 -5.62 -7.06
N LEU A 102 -3.96 -4.29 -7.09
CA LEU A 102 -2.66 -3.64 -6.86
C LEU A 102 -2.12 -3.99 -5.47
N ALA A 103 -2.96 -3.89 -4.44
CA ALA A 103 -2.56 -4.18 -3.07
C ALA A 103 -2.16 -5.64 -2.86
N SER A 104 -2.76 -6.59 -3.61
CA SER A 104 -2.35 -7.99 -3.55
C SER A 104 -1.04 -8.28 -4.29
N ALA A 105 -0.77 -7.60 -5.42
CA ALA A 105 0.44 -7.85 -6.22
C ALA A 105 1.66 -7.04 -5.75
N LEU A 106 1.42 -5.89 -5.13
CA LEU A 106 2.44 -4.94 -4.68
C LEU A 106 2.27 -4.68 -3.18
N ASP A 107 2.02 -5.71 -2.39
CA ASP A 107 2.08 -5.59 -0.94
C ASP A 107 3.51 -5.22 -0.47
N SER A 108 3.67 -4.95 0.83
CA SER A 108 4.97 -4.54 1.38
C SER A 108 6.10 -5.54 1.06
N PRO A 109 5.94 -6.87 1.31
CA PRO A 109 6.94 -7.85 0.92
C PRO A 109 7.27 -7.80 -0.58
N SER A 110 6.27 -7.82 -1.47
CA SER A 110 6.50 -7.85 -2.92
C SER A 110 7.21 -6.61 -3.43
N GLN A 111 6.90 -5.43 -2.88
CA GLN A 111 7.62 -4.19 -3.21
C GLN A 111 9.10 -4.25 -2.77
N LEU A 112 9.36 -4.73 -1.56
CA LEU A 112 10.72 -4.83 -1.02
C LEU A 112 11.53 -5.87 -1.80
N ASP A 113 10.97 -7.04 -2.07
CA ASP A 113 11.61 -8.08 -2.88
C ASP A 113 11.90 -7.59 -4.30
N ALA A 114 10.95 -6.86 -4.90
CA ALA A 114 11.13 -6.26 -6.22
C ALA A 114 12.30 -5.27 -6.24
N LEU A 115 12.41 -4.38 -5.25
CA LEU A 115 13.52 -3.45 -5.11
C LEU A 115 14.85 -4.16 -4.83
N LEU A 116 14.86 -5.13 -3.91
CA LEU A 116 16.06 -5.89 -3.54
C LEU A 116 16.59 -6.77 -4.68
N SER A 117 15.74 -7.13 -5.63
CA SER A 117 16.15 -7.83 -6.86
C SER A 117 16.89 -6.93 -7.86
N LEU A 118 16.96 -5.62 -7.62
CA LEU A 118 17.69 -4.65 -8.42
C LEU A 118 19.04 -4.30 -7.77
N ASP A 119 19.98 -3.80 -8.56
CA ASP A 119 21.23 -3.25 -8.03
C ASP A 119 21.02 -1.80 -7.55
N LEU A 120 20.37 -1.67 -6.39
CA LEU A 120 20.04 -0.38 -5.80
C LEU A 120 21.30 0.48 -5.56
N ARG A 121 22.41 -0.14 -5.16
CA ARG A 121 23.65 0.60 -4.85
C ARG A 121 24.15 1.34 -6.07
N THR A 122 24.21 0.66 -7.22
CA THR A 122 24.60 1.30 -8.48
C THR A 122 23.54 2.28 -8.97
N MET A 123 22.26 1.90 -8.96
CA MET A 123 21.18 2.68 -9.55
C MET A 123 21.01 4.06 -8.92
N ILE A 124 21.14 4.17 -7.59
CA ILE A 124 21.04 5.45 -6.88
C ILE A 124 22.40 5.95 -6.35
N LYS A 125 23.50 5.51 -6.98
CA LYS A 125 24.87 6.01 -6.77
C LYS A 125 25.35 5.97 -5.31
N MET A 126 25.00 4.90 -4.60
CA MET A 126 25.53 4.61 -3.27
C MET A 126 26.89 3.93 -3.39
N THR A 127 27.62 3.89 -2.29
CA THR A 127 28.88 3.13 -2.23
C THR A 127 28.60 1.63 -2.30
N PRO A 128 29.50 0.82 -2.90
CA PRO A 128 29.34 -0.64 -2.95
C PRO A 128 29.23 -1.30 -1.56
N GLY A 129 29.83 -0.68 -0.54
CA GLY A 129 29.80 -1.12 0.86
C GLY A 129 28.57 -0.72 1.65
N THR A 130 27.61 0.01 1.06
CA THR A 130 26.40 0.46 1.77
C THR A 130 25.58 -0.74 2.24
N THR A 131 25.21 -0.78 3.51
CA THR A 131 24.26 -1.77 4.06
C THR A 131 22.83 -1.37 3.71
N ILE A 132 22.00 -2.30 3.24
CA ILE A 132 20.58 -2.04 2.96
C ILE A 132 19.75 -2.50 4.15
N VAL A 133 18.83 -1.67 4.62
CA VAL A 133 17.92 -1.98 5.72
C VAL A 133 16.49 -1.78 5.23
N THR A 134 15.68 -2.82 5.19
CA THR A 134 14.27 -2.70 4.80
C THR A 134 13.38 -2.59 6.02
N HIS A 135 12.27 -1.87 5.87
CA HIS A 135 11.22 -1.73 6.88
C HIS A 135 9.91 -2.23 6.28
N ALA A 136 9.34 -3.31 6.83
CA ALA A 136 8.11 -3.92 6.32
C ALA A 136 6.89 -3.00 6.50
N LYS A 137 6.89 -2.18 7.56
CA LYS A 137 5.81 -1.24 7.86
C LYS A 137 5.89 -0.01 6.94
N PRO A 138 4.86 0.25 6.12
CA PRO A 138 4.81 1.45 5.29
C PRO A 138 4.80 2.75 6.09
N LEU A 139 5.22 3.83 5.43
CA LEU A 139 5.11 5.17 6.01
C LEU A 139 3.76 5.83 5.72
N GLU A 140 3.20 6.47 6.73
CA GLU A 140 2.01 7.31 6.54
C GLU A 140 2.33 8.50 5.62
N ARG A 141 1.58 8.66 4.53
CA ARG A 141 1.81 9.70 3.50
C ARG A 141 1.95 11.12 4.05
N LYS A 142 1.16 11.48 5.07
CA LYS A 142 1.20 12.83 5.67
C LYS A 142 2.55 13.15 6.31
N THR A 143 3.27 12.12 6.75
CA THR A 143 4.59 12.27 7.40
C THR A 143 5.72 12.45 6.39
N MET A 144 5.49 12.09 5.12
CA MET A 144 6.54 12.07 4.10
C MET A 144 7.22 13.42 3.97
N ASN A 145 6.46 14.50 3.80
CA ASN A 145 7.05 15.82 3.61
C ASN A 145 7.36 16.56 4.92
N SER A 146 6.74 16.17 6.05
CA SER A 146 6.87 16.89 7.33
C SER A 146 8.05 16.42 8.17
N VAL A 147 8.42 15.14 8.11
CA VAL A 147 9.60 14.63 8.80
C VAL A 147 10.85 14.96 7.98
N LYS A 148 11.71 15.79 8.57
CA LYS A 148 12.95 16.31 7.97
C LYS A 148 14.23 15.79 8.64
N THR A 149 14.08 14.94 9.65
CA THR A 149 15.16 14.21 10.32
C THR A 149 15.15 12.75 9.86
N ARG A 150 16.20 11.99 10.21
CA ARG A 150 16.25 10.54 9.98
C ARG A 150 15.01 9.86 10.58
N ARG A 151 14.44 8.88 9.86
CA ARG A 151 13.25 8.14 10.32
C ARG A 151 13.57 6.95 11.21
N SER A 152 14.77 6.41 11.12
CA SER A 152 15.28 5.41 12.05
C SER A 152 16.25 6.03 13.05
N ASP A 153 16.51 5.30 14.13
CA ASP A 153 17.48 5.60 15.17
C ASP A 153 18.91 5.19 14.81
N SER A 154 19.16 4.85 13.54
CA SER A 154 20.47 4.42 13.06
C SER A 154 21.55 5.48 13.31
N GLN A 155 22.67 5.00 13.86
CA GLN A 155 23.88 5.77 14.11
C GLN A 155 24.91 5.63 12.97
N ALA A 156 24.48 5.15 11.80
CA ALA A 156 25.34 5.04 10.63
C ALA A 156 26.00 6.37 10.27
N THR A 157 27.25 6.29 9.81
CA THR A 157 28.09 7.45 9.44
C THR A 157 27.47 8.21 8.26
N CYS A 158 26.90 7.48 7.31
CA CYS A 158 26.16 7.99 6.17
C CYS A 158 24.79 7.33 6.16
N TYR A 159 23.76 8.13 5.92
CA TYR A 159 22.38 7.68 6.06
C TYR A 159 21.54 8.18 4.89
N SER A 160 20.88 7.24 4.21
CA SER A 160 19.99 7.53 3.10
C SER A 160 18.67 6.80 3.29
N GLU A 161 17.59 7.40 2.77
CA GLU A 161 16.25 6.81 2.74
C GLU A 161 15.80 6.65 1.29
N LEU A 162 15.24 5.49 0.95
CA LEU A 162 14.42 5.25 -0.23
C LEU A 162 12.98 4.97 0.21
N ILE A 163 12.06 5.84 -0.17
CA ILE A 163 10.66 5.74 0.20
C ILE A 163 9.83 5.54 -1.07
N VAL A 164 9.03 4.48 -1.10
CA VAL A 164 7.94 4.34 -2.06
C VAL A 164 6.71 5.05 -1.49
N ALA A 165 6.31 6.13 -2.13
CA ALA A 165 5.32 7.07 -1.60
C ALA A 165 3.87 6.74 -1.99
N ASP A 166 3.69 6.25 -3.21
CA ASP A 166 2.39 5.98 -3.84
C ASP A 166 2.61 5.07 -5.04
N VAL A 167 1.73 4.09 -5.20
CA VAL A 167 1.64 3.25 -6.40
C VAL A 167 0.31 3.54 -7.05
N PHE A 168 0.35 4.05 -8.28
CA PHE A 168 -0.80 4.63 -8.95
C PHE A 168 -1.06 3.97 -10.30
N TYR A 169 -2.14 3.22 -10.38
CA TYR A 169 -2.70 2.80 -11.66
C TYR A 169 -3.53 3.93 -12.27
N GLN A 170 -3.26 4.22 -13.54
CA GLN A 170 -4.05 5.16 -14.31
C GLN A 170 -4.48 4.53 -15.63
N LYS A 171 -5.77 4.64 -15.93
CA LYS A 171 -6.33 4.39 -17.26
C LYS A 171 -6.84 5.69 -17.85
N ALA A 172 -6.12 6.22 -18.83
CA ALA A 172 -6.54 7.35 -19.64
C ALA A 172 -7.23 6.88 -20.93
N ALA A 173 -8.22 7.64 -21.41
CA ALA A 173 -8.92 7.33 -22.66
C ALA A 173 -7.97 7.32 -23.87
N ILE A 174 -7.00 8.25 -23.92
CA ILE A 174 -6.08 8.42 -25.05
C ILE A 174 -4.76 7.65 -24.84
N TYR A 175 -4.16 7.77 -23.66
CA TYR A 175 -2.82 7.25 -23.38
C TYR A 175 -2.80 5.80 -22.86
N GLY A 176 -3.97 5.17 -22.73
CA GLY A 176 -4.06 3.77 -22.31
C GLY A 176 -3.82 3.58 -20.81
N ARG A 177 -3.21 2.45 -20.47
CA ARG A 177 -3.01 1.98 -19.09
C ARG A 177 -1.56 2.14 -18.68
N SER A 178 -1.34 2.64 -17.47
CA SER A 178 0.01 2.78 -16.91
C SER A 178 0.02 2.50 -15.42
N LEU A 179 1.16 2.04 -14.93
CA LEU A 179 1.49 2.05 -13.52
C LEU A 179 2.52 3.15 -13.31
N ARG A 180 2.27 4.02 -12.34
CA ARG A 180 3.19 5.07 -11.93
C ARG A 180 3.55 4.84 -10.48
N THR A 181 4.82 5.02 -10.14
CA THR A 181 5.27 4.88 -8.75
C THR A 181 6.02 6.15 -8.35
N LEU A 182 5.60 6.76 -7.26
CA LEU A 182 6.25 7.94 -6.70
C LEU A 182 7.33 7.46 -5.73
N PHE A 183 8.58 7.74 -6.05
CA PHE A 183 9.71 7.46 -5.17
C PHE A 183 10.27 8.75 -4.58
N MET A 184 10.94 8.62 -3.46
CA MET A 184 11.69 9.67 -2.82
C MET A 184 13.00 9.11 -2.27
N VAL A 185 14.12 9.68 -2.71
CA VAL A 185 15.43 9.46 -2.12
C VAL A 185 15.80 10.66 -1.27
N ARG A 186 16.33 10.40 -0.09
CA ARG A 186 16.91 11.41 0.80
C ARG A 186 18.28 10.99 1.25
N GLU A 187 19.20 11.94 1.30
CA GLU A 187 20.51 11.77 1.91
C GLU A 187 20.62 12.73 3.09
N PHE A 188 21.21 12.26 4.19
CA PHE A 188 21.28 13.02 5.43
C PHE A 188 22.72 13.34 5.80
N GLY A 189 22.92 14.60 6.22
CA GLY A 189 24.18 15.09 6.72
C GLY A 189 24.52 14.55 8.12
N LYS A 190 25.70 14.96 8.61
CA LYS A 190 26.18 14.62 9.95
C LYS A 190 25.32 15.24 11.06
N ASP A 191 24.63 16.34 10.77
CA ASP A 191 23.67 16.99 11.67
C ASP A 191 22.27 16.32 11.64
N GLN A 192 22.16 15.17 10.95
CA GLN A 192 20.95 14.36 10.80
C GLN A 192 19.81 15.09 10.06
N LYS A 193 20.12 16.15 9.31
CA LYS A 193 19.17 16.84 8.43
C LYS A 193 19.34 16.39 6.99
N ILE A 194 18.30 16.63 6.20
CA ILE A 194 18.30 16.32 4.77
C ILE A 194 19.25 17.28 4.03
N ASP A 195 20.33 16.74 3.48
CA ASP A 195 21.24 17.46 2.59
C ASP A 195 20.74 17.41 1.15
N PHE A 196 20.12 16.30 0.76
CA PHE A 196 19.57 16.09 -0.56
C PHE A 196 18.22 15.37 -0.50
N GLU A 197 17.27 15.83 -1.31
CA GLU A 197 15.99 15.16 -1.53
C GLU A 197 15.67 15.18 -3.03
N TYR A 198 15.33 14.02 -3.57
CA TYR A 198 14.76 13.90 -4.91
C TYR A 198 13.46 13.13 -4.82
N LYS A 199 12.39 13.69 -5.39
CA LYS A 199 11.05 13.11 -5.38
C LYS A 199 10.46 13.20 -6.77
N ALA A 200 10.21 12.06 -7.38
CA ALA A 200 9.71 12.00 -8.75
C ALA A 200 8.92 10.72 -9.01
N TRP A 201 8.11 10.76 -10.07
CA TRP A 201 7.40 9.59 -10.58
C TRP A 201 8.29 8.86 -11.58
N GLY A 202 8.36 7.53 -11.48
CA GLY A 202 8.57 6.65 -12.63
C GLY A 202 7.22 6.19 -13.18
N GLY A 203 7.12 5.95 -14.49
CA GLY A 203 5.83 5.64 -15.09
C GLY A 203 5.93 4.86 -16.41
N ASN A 204 5.43 3.63 -16.38
CA ASN A 204 5.51 2.71 -17.51
C ASN A 204 4.13 2.14 -17.86
N GLY A 205 3.93 1.80 -19.14
CA GLY A 205 2.67 1.30 -19.67
C GLY A 205 2.38 -0.15 -19.25
N LEU A 206 1.09 -0.49 -19.17
CA LEU A 206 0.57 -1.84 -18.86
C LEU A 206 -0.15 -2.45 -20.07
N LYS A 207 0.07 -3.74 -20.31
CA LYS A 207 -0.52 -4.51 -21.41
C LYS A 207 -1.54 -5.54 -20.93
N LEU A 208 -1.36 -6.11 -19.74
CA LEU A 208 -2.21 -7.16 -19.21
C LEU A 208 -3.14 -6.58 -18.15
N PHE A 209 -2.62 -5.88 -17.15
CA PHE A 209 -3.43 -5.36 -16.05
C PHE A 209 -4.39 -4.24 -16.50
N PRO A 210 -5.65 -4.19 -16.03
CA PRO A 210 -6.31 -5.18 -15.17
C PRO A 210 -6.75 -6.41 -15.98
N PRO A 211 -6.68 -7.62 -15.38
CA PRO A 211 -7.15 -8.83 -16.04
C PRO A 211 -8.66 -8.77 -16.26
N LYS A 212 -9.12 -9.36 -17.37
CA LYS A 212 -10.54 -9.59 -17.66
C LYS A 212 -10.91 -11.05 -17.38
N GLU A 213 -12.20 -11.34 -17.41
CA GLU A 213 -12.67 -12.71 -17.38
C GLU A 213 -12.08 -13.52 -18.55
N GLY A 214 -11.51 -14.68 -18.23
CA GLY A 214 -10.81 -15.54 -19.19
C GLY A 214 -9.35 -15.17 -19.47
N ASP A 215 -8.85 -14.04 -18.95
CA ASP A 215 -7.42 -13.70 -19.05
C ASP A 215 -6.59 -14.49 -18.02
N ASP A 216 -5.28 -14.58 -18.27
CA ASP A 216 -4.30 -15.04 -17.28
C ASP A 216 -4.11 -13.97 -16.20
N ALA A 217 -4.85 -14.11 -15.09
CA ALA A 217 -4.78 -13.19 -13.98
C ALA A 217 -3.40 -13.16 -13.32
N LEU A 218 -2.68 -14.28 -13.26
CA LEU A 218 -1.34 -14.33 -12.66
C LEU A 218 -0.36 -13.51 -13.49
N ALA A 219 -0.35 -13.70 -14.82
CA ALA A 219 0.49 -12.91 -15.71
C ALA A 219 0.20 -11.40 -15.62
N ALA A 220 -1.06 -11.01 -15.42
CA ALA A 220 -1.43 -9.60 -15.25
C ALA A 220 -0.94 -9.02 -13.92
N LEU A 221 -0.90 -9.81 -12.84
CA LEU A 221 -0.37 -9.37 -11.55
C LEU A 221 1.17 -9.35 -11.57
N ASP A 222 1.81 -10.34 -12.20
CA ASP A 222 3.27 -10.37 -12.39
C ASP A 222 3.76 -9.18 -13.23
N GLU A 223 2.96 -8.73 -14.22
CA GLU A 223 3.24 -7.50 -14.98
C GLU A 223 3.37 -6.30 -14.03
N LEU A 224 2.56 -6.19 -12.98
CA LEU A 224 2.64 -5.06 -12.04
C LEU A 224 4.00 -5.01 -11.33
N VAL A 225 4.51 -6.16 -10.87
CA VAL A 225 5.83 -6.25 -10.23
C VAL A 225 6.93 -5.88 -11.22
N GLY A 226 6.85 -6.39 -12.46
CA GLY A 226 7.80 -6.07 -13.52
C GLY A 226 7.80 -4.58 -13.89
N VAL A 227 6.62 -3.97 -13.99
CA VAL A 227 6.47 -2.54 -14.31
C VAL A 227 6.85 -1.66 -13.12
N PHE A 228 6.62 -2.09 -11.89
CA PHE A 228 7.10 -1.41 -10.68
C PHE A 228 8.64 -1.30 -10.67
N LYS A 229 9.35 -2.37 -11.04
CA LYS A 229 10.81 -2.35 -11.20
C LYS A 229 11.26 -1.35 -12.27
N LYS A 230 10.61 -1.36 -13.43
CA LYS A 230 10.89 -0.39 -14.52
C LYS A 230 10.64 1.06 -14.09
N ASN A 231 9.60 1.30 -13.28
CA ASN A 231 9.36 2.62 -12.71
C ASN A 231 10.53 3.05 -11.82
N PHE A 232 11.09 2.15 -11.02
CA PHE A 232 12.26 2.47 -10.21
C PHE A 232 13.49 2.74 -11.07
N GLU A 233 13.75 1.93 -12.10
CA GLU A 233 14.85 2.14 -13.05
C GLU A 233 14.77 3.52 -13.72
N GLU A 234 13.59 3.90 -14.21
CA GLU A 234 13.35 5.22 -14.80
C GLU A 234 13.59 6.33 -13.77
N TYR A 235 13.04 6.18 -12.56
CA TYR A 235 13.23 7.12 -11.46
C TYR A 235 14.71 7.30 -11.12
N ALA A 236 15.46 6.21 -10.94
CA ALA A 236 16.87 6.23 -10.58
C ALA A 236 17.71 6.89 -11.68
N ASN A 237 17.38 6.62 -12.95
CA ASN A 237 18.06 7.25 -14.08
C ASN A 237 17.79 8.77 -14.16
N ASN A 238 16.66 9.24 -13.64
CA ASN A 238 16.33 10.65 -13.52
C ASN A 238 16.95 11.30 -12.28
N GLU A 239 16.96 10.62 -11.13
CA GLU A 239 17.66 11.04 -9.91
C GLU A 239 19.15 11.24 -10.19
N ALA A 240 19.77 10.30 -10.90
CA ALA A 240 21.17 10.34 -11.27
C ALA A 240 21.56 11.61 -12.06
N LYS A 241 20.61 12.23 -12.77
CA LYS A 241 20.80 13.46 -13.55
C LYS A 241 20.39 14.72 -12.79
N ALA A 242 19.73 14.56 -11.64
CA ALA A 242 19.27 15.68 -10.84
C ALA A 242 20.48 16.37 -10.18
N PRO A 243 20.52 17.71 -10.17
CA PRO A 243 21.57 18.43 -9.47
C PRO A 243 21.39 18.21 -7.97
N ARG A 244 22.44 17.72 -7.28
CA ARG A 244 22.46 17.63 -5.81
C ARG A 244 22.66 19.02 -5.23
N LYS A 245 21.55 19.76 -5.16
CA LYS A 245 21.50 21.07 -4.50
C LYS A 245 21.15 20.85 -3.03
N PRO A 246 21.82 21.54 -2.10
CA PRO A 246 21.41 21.55 -0.70
C PRO A 246 19.94 21.95 -0.59
N VAL A 247 19.16 21.23 0.20
CA VAL A 247 17.79 21.66 0.53
C VAL A 247 17.87 23.02 1.23
N LYS A 248 17.19 24.03 0.70
CA LYS A 248 17.11 25.34 1.37
C LYS A 248 16.45 25.14 2.73
N SER A 249 17.20 25.43 3.78
CA SER A 249 16.72 25.42 5.17
C SER A 249 15.59 26.41 5.40
#